data_AF-A0A851CW01-F1
#
_entry.id   AF-A0A851CW01-F1
#
_cell.length_a   1.000
_cell.length_b   1.000
_cell.length_c   1.000
_cell.angle_alpha   90.00
_cell.angle_beta   90.00
_cell.angle_gamma   90.00
#
_symmetry.space_group_name_H-M   'P 1'
#
loop_
_entity.id
_entity.type
_entity.pdbx_description
1 polymer ?
#
loop_
_entity_poly.entity_id
_entity_poly.type
_entity_poly.pdbx_seq_one_letter_code
_entity_poly.pdbx_strand_id
1 'polypeptide(L)'
;PSPSSSTPGAEQKEKQYRAHQGFGDHCGDHTYFYPDEAKCDQHMETFLHCIDASSGSSQDGFSAIKLTALARPQFLVQFSEVLVKWRRFFLQMAAEQHQAGRAVLEIKLEVEKLQEALANLNIVTKAESQEWFTVKSLGTSGTVDLLDWNSLFDSCIKISKPLLIPNRQTGKLEPLLSRFSKEEDLQMKRVLQRMDVLSKRAMEKGTRLMVDAEQSYFQPAISRLTVETQRLFNRNQAIIFNTYQCYLKEAYDNVTGDMELSRREGWHFGTKLVRGAYMEQERERAAQMGYEDPINPTYEKTNEMYHRCLDYVLEEIKHRRKASVMVASHNEDTVKFTLRRMMELGIHPSEKKVCFGQLLGMCDQITFPLGQAGFPVYKYVPYGPVNEVLPYLSRRAQENRGFMQRANRERDLLWKEVKRRLLAGNLFS
;
A
#
# COMPACT_ATOMS: atom_id res chain seq x y z
N PRO A 1 -4.73 37.29 -23.25
CA PRO A 1 -4.43 35.93 -23.72
C PRO A 1 -3.53 35.20 -22.71
N SER A 2 -4.14 34.72 -21.63
CA SER A 2 -3.50 33.91 -20.60
C SER A 2 -3.38 32.47 -21.10
N PRO A 3 -2.20 31.81 -20.99
CA PRO A 3 -2.03 30.46 -21.48
C PRO A 3 -2.69 29.48 -20.50
N SER A 4 -3.88 29.00 -20.86
CA SER A 4 -4.53 27.83 -20.26
C SER A 4 -3.71 26.58 -20.59
N SER A 5 -2.86 26.15 -19.67
CA SER A 5 -2.25 24.81 -19.70
C SER A 5 -2.60 24.06 -18.42
N SER A 6 -3.89 23.73 -18.26
CA SER A 6 -4.28 22.65 -17.36
C SER A 6 -4.01 21.32 -18.06
N THR A 7 -3.14 20.50 -17.50
CA THR A 7 -2.94 19.11 -17.93
C THR A 7 -4.26 18.33 -17.75
N PRO A 8 -4.89 17.83 -18.83
CA PRO A 8 -6.24 17.21 -18.76
C PRO A 8 -6.35 16.01 -17.80
N GLY A 9 -5.24 15.35 -17.47
CA GLY A 9 -5.21 14.19 -16.57
C GLY A 9 -5.41 14.50 -15.08
N ALA A 10 -5.16 15.74 -14.64
CA ALA A 10 -5.19 16.09 -13.21
C ALA A 10 -6.62 16.11 -12.62
N GLU A 11 -7.58 16.67 -13.38
CA GLU A 11 -8.99 16.74 -12.97
C GLU A 11 -9.69 15.38 -13.04
N GLN A 12 -9.28 14.53 -13.99
CA GLN A 12 -9.83 13.19 -14.17
C GLN A 12 -9.56 12.31 -12.94
N LYS A 13 -8.33 12.28 -12.43
CA LYS A 13 -7.97 11.47 -11.26
C LYS A 13 -8.78 11.80 -10.00
N GLU A 14 -9.43 12.96 -9.90
CA GLU A 14 -10.21 13.36 -8.70
C GLU A 14 -11.51 12.58 -8.57
N LYS A 15 -12.11 12.22 -9.72
CA LYS A 15 -13.34 11.44 -9.76
C LYS A 15 -13.15 10.06 -9.15
N GLN A 16 -11.95 9.48 -9.23
CA GLN A 16 -11.61 8.18 -8.66
C GLN A 16 -11.95 8.05 -7.17
N TYR A 17 -11.75 9.13 -6.40
CA TYR A 17 -11.86 9.14 -4.94
C TYR A 17 -13.16 9.77 -4.42
N ARG A 18 -14.07 10.22 -5.29
CA ARG A 18 -15.37 10.76 -4.84
C ARG A 18 -16.28 9.63 -4.36
N ALA A 19 -16.84 9.79 -3.16
CA ALA A 19 -17.88 8.90 -2.67
C ALA A 19 -19.17 9.02 -3.52
N HIS A 20 -19.74 7.89 -3.96
CA HIS A 20 -20.91 7.89 -4.84
C HIS A 20 -21.99 6.92 -4.29
N GLN A 21 -23.22 7.44 -4.15
CA GLN A 21 -24.34 6.77 -3.46
C GLN A 21 -24.79 5.43 -4.07
N GLY A 22 -24.68 5.23 -5.38
CA GLY A 22 -25.12 4.00 -6.06
C GLY A 22 -24.26 2.74 -5.80
N PHE A 23 -23.11 2.89 -5.12
CA PHE A 23 -22.19 1.78 -4.86
C PHE A 23 -22.34 1.19 -3.47
N GLY A 24 -23.23 1.74 -2.64
CA GLY A 24 -23.61 1.16 -1.35
C GLY A 24 -24.43 -0.13 -1.50
N ASP A 25 -25.24 -0.22 -2.56
CA ASP A 25 -26.22 -1.32 -2.71
C ASP A 25 -25.94 -2.27 -3.89
N HIS A 26 -25.31 -1.83 -4.99
CA HIS A 26 -25.11 -2.67 -6.18
C HIS A 26 -23.73 -2.52 -6.83
N CYS A 27 -22.68 -2.85 -6.09
CA CYS A 27 -21.37 -3.13 -6.68
C CYS A 27 -21.04 -4.61 -6.42
N GLY A 28 -21.02 -5.42 -7.50
CA GLY A 28 -20.63 -6.82 -7.43
C GLY A 28 -19.27 -6.97 -6.72
N ASP A 29 -19.23 -7.91 -5.77
CA ASP A 29 -18.08 -8.34 -4.98
C ASP A 29 -17.45 -7.33 -3.99
N HIS A 30 -17.99 -7.38 -2.76
CA HIS A 30 -17.23 -7.50 -1.51
C HIS A 30 -16.36 -6.33 -1.04
N THR A 31 -16.98 -5.16 -0.86
CA THR A 31 -16.56 -4.21 0.18
C THR A 31 -17.62 -4.25 1.28
N TYR A 32 -17.22 -4.54 2.51
CA TYR A 32 -18.19 -4.63 3.59
C TYR A 32 -18.63 -3.25 4.09
N PHE A 33 -19.73 -2.73 3.58
CA PHE A 33 -20.41 -1.58 4.18
C PHE A 33 -21.22 -2.07 5.39
N TYR A 34 -20.61 -2.03 6.57
CA TYR A 34 -21.33 -2.34 7.81
C TYR A 34 -21.86 -1.06 8.46
N PRO A 35 -23.12 -1.05 8.92
CA PRO A 35 -23.70 0.11 9.60
C PRO A 35 -23.14 0.32 11.03
N ASP A 36 -22.46 -0.68 11.59
CA ASP A 36 -22.14 -0.80 13.02
C ASP A 36 -20.64 -1.08 13.27
N GLU A 37 -20.07 -0.38 14.25
CA GLU A 37 -18.70 -0.57 14.76
C GLU A 37 -18.46 -1.95 15.37
N ALA A 38 -19.49 -2.57 15.96
CA ALA A 38 -19.37 -3.88 16.59
C ALA A 38 -18.89 -4.94 15.60
N LYS A 39 -19.19 -4.76 14.31
CA LYS A 39 -18.69 -5.67 13.28
C LYS A 39 -17.20 -5.50 13.01
N CYS A 40 -16.68 -4.27 13.07
CA CYS A 40 -15.24 -4.04 12.99
C CYS A 40 -14.52 -4.65 14.19
N ASP A 41 -15.14 -4.62 15.38
CA ASP A 41 -14.61 -5.26 16.58
C ASP A 41 -14.64 -6.80 16.46
N GLN A 42 -15.72 -7.37 15.91
CA GLN A 42 -15.79 -8.81 15.60
C GLN A 42 -14.69 -9.25 14.61
N HIS A 43 -14.43 -8.46 13.57
CA HIS A 43 -13.33 -8.72 12.64
C HIS A 43 -11.98 -8.63 13.31
N MET A 44 -11.79 -7.66 14.22
CA MET A 44 -10.58 -7.55 15.02
C MET A 44 -10.35 -8.82 15.86
N GLU A 45 -11.37 -9.37 16.50
CA GLU A 45 -11.26 -10.64 17.24
C GLU A 45 -10.83 -11.80 16.33
N THR A 46 -11.41 -11.91 15.12
CA THR A 46 -10.98 -12.90 14.13
C THR A 46 -9.50 -12.74 13.76
N PHE A 47 -9.02 -11.49 13.60
CA PHE A 47 -7.59 -11.23 13.35
C PHE A 47 -6.71 -11.57 14.55
N LEU A 48 -7.14 -11.33 15.79
CA LEU A 48 -6.42 -11.75 16.99
C LEU A 48 -6.26 -13.27 17.04
N HIS A 49 -7.33 -14.01 16.74
CA HIS A 49 -7.26 -15.47 16.63
C HIS A 49 -6.35 -15.92 15.49
N CYS A 50 -6.35 -15.23 14.35
CA CYS A 50 -5.43 -15.50 13.24
C CYS A 50 -3.96 -15.31 13.65
N ILE A 51 -3.67 -14.24 14.39
CA ILE A 51 -2.34 -13.96 14.95
C ILE A 51 -1.91 -15.11 15.87
N ASP A 52 -2.76 -15.50 16.80
CA ASP A 52 -2.48 -16.58 17.73
C ASP A 52 -2.26 -17.92 17.01
N ALA A 53 -3.11 -18.26 16.04
CA ALA A 53 -2.97 -19.48 15.24
C ALA A 53 -1.67 -19.50 14.42
N SER A 54 -1.31 -18.38 13.80
CA SER A 54 -0.06 -18.25 13.03
C SER A 54 1.18 -18.40 13.93
N SER A 55 1.13 -17.86 15.16
CA SER A 55 2.21 -17.97 16.14
C SER A 55 2.45 -19.42 16.61
N GLY A 56 1.37 -20.20 16.75
CA GLY A 56 1.45 -21.61 17.11
C GLY A 56 1.93 -22.52 15.98
N SER A 57 1.80 -22.08 14.73
CA SER A 57 2.09 -22.90 13.55
C SER A 57 3.55 -22.79 13.05
N SER A 58 4.19 -21.63 13.22
CA SER A 58 5.55 -21.40 12.74
C SER A 58 6.25 -20.28 13.52
N GLN A 59 7.56 -20.43 13.72
CA GLN A 59 8.41 -19.31 14.16
C GLN A 59 8.52 -18.27 13.04
N ASP A 60 8.44 -16.98 13.37
CA ASP A 60 8.40 -15.86 12.41
C ASP A 60 7.22 -15.92 11.42
N GLY A 61 6.05 -16.37 11.88
CA GLY A 61 4.82 -16.40 11.09
C GLY A 61 4.33 -15.00 10.69
N PHE A 62 3.51 -14.94 9.63
CA PHE A 62 2.82 -13.73 9.23
C PHE A 62 1.31 -13.88 9.36
N SER A 63 0.63 -12.80 9.73
CA SER A 63 -0.83 -12.67 9.65
C SER A 63 -1.18 -11.50 8.77
N ALA A 64 -2.14 -11.68 7.88
CA ALA A 64 -2.59 -10.62 7.00
C ALA A 64 -3.95 -10.08 7.46
N ILE A 65 -4.09 -8.76 7.42
CA ILE A 65 -5.28 -8.05 7.86
C ILE A 65 -5.77 -7.11 6.76
N LYS A 66 -7.06 -6.82 6.76
CA LYS A 66 -7.70 -5.88 5.82
C LYS A 66 -8.21 -4.67 6.57
N LEU A 67 -7.89 -3.47 6.09
CA LEU A 67 -8.31 -2.25 6.76
C LEU A 67 -9.80 -1.95 6.53
N THR A 68 -10.37 -2.39 5.40
CA THR A 68 -11.84 -2.34 5.19
C THR A 68 -12.65 -3.23 6.14
N ALA A 69 -11.99 -4.16 6.86
CA ALA A 69 -12.62 -4.95 7.92
C ALA A 69 -12.50 -4.29 9.31
N LEU A 70 -11.58 -3.33 9.48
CA LEU A 70 -11.32 -2.63 10.74
C LEU A 70 -11.87 -1.20 10.76
N ALA A 71 -12.27 -0.68 9.60
CA ALA A 71 -12.74 0.67 9.37
C ALA A 71 -13.96 0.66 8.45
N ARG A 72 -14.85 1.64 8.60
CA ARG A 72 -15.93 1.86 7.64
C ARG A 72 -15.33 2.18 6.26
N PRO A 73 -15.72 1.47 5.18
CA PRO A 73 -15.18 1.76 3.86
C PRO A 73 -15.43 3.20 3.41
N GLN A 74 -16.60 3.76 3.74
CA GLN A 74 -16.94 5.15 3.44
C GLN A 74 -15.91 6.13 4.03
N PHE A 75 -15.50 5.91 5.28
CA PHE A 75 -14.47 6.70 5.93
C PHE A 75 -13.10 6.56 5.21
N LEU A 76 -12.73 5.34 4.80
CA LEU A 76 -11.48 5.12 4.06
C LEU A 76 -11.47 5.81 2.68
N VAL A 77 -12.61 5.87 1.97
CA VAL A 77 -12.72 6.62 0.71
C VAL A 77 -12.56 8.12 0.97
N GLN A 78 -13.29 8.67 1.93
CA GLN A 78 -13.23 10.09 2.27
C GLN A 78 -11.83 10.49 2.72
N PHE A 79 -11.20 9.67 3.57
CA PHE A 79 -9.83 9.93 4.01
C PHE A 79 -8.84 9.83 2.84
N SER A 80 -9.03 8.89 1.91
CA SER A 80 -8.21 8.80 0.70
C SER A 80 -8.38 10.03 -0.20
N GLU A 81 -9.61 10.51 -0.38
CA GLU A 81 -9.89 11.72 -1.15
C GLU A 81 -9.14 12.93 -0.59
N VAL A 82 -9.20 13.11 0.72
CA VAL A 82 -8.49 14.15 1.46
C VAL A 82 -6.98 14.07 1.23
N LEU A 83 -6.38 12.89 1.41
CA LEU A 83 -4.93 12.69 1.23
C LEU A 83 -4.48 12.98 -0.21
N VAL A 84 -5.29 12.56 -1.19
CA VAL A 84 -5.00 12.80 -2.60
C VAL A 84 -5.12 14.28 -2.96
N LYS A 85 -6.13 14.98 -2.46
CA LYS A 85 -6.26 16.44 -2.63
C LYS A 85 -5.08 17.17 -1.96
N TRP A 86 -4.67 16.74 -0.77
CA TRP A 86 -3.50 17.29 -0.05
C TRP A 86 -2.22 17.17 -0.88
N ARG A 87 -1.96 15.99 -1.44
CA ARG A 87 -0.80 15.73 -2.31
C ARG A 87 -0.86 16.52 -3.61
N ARG A 88 -2.05 16.66 -4.22
CA ARG A 88 -2.21 17.45 -5.46
C ARG A 88 -1.98 18.92 -5.24
N PHE A 89 -2.44 19.46 -4.13
CA PHE A 89 -2.19 20.86 -3.80
C PHE A 89 -0.68 21.13 -3.76
N PHE A 90 0.11 20.25 -3.14
CA PHE A 90 1.57 20.33 -3.19
C PHE A 90 2.13 20.30 -4.63
N LEU A 91 1.68 19.36 -5.46
CA LEU A 91 2.13 19.27 -6.85
C LEU A 91 1.71 20.48 -7.71
N GLN A 92 0.57 21.09 -7.40
CA GLN A 92 0.13 22.32 -8.05
C GLN A 92 1.06 23.48 -7.68
N MET A 93 1.38 23.64 -6.39
CA MET A 93 2.35 24.65 -5.93
C MET A 93 3.73 24.41 -6.55
N ALA A 94 4.13 23.15 -6.75
CA ALA A 94 5.34 22.80 -7.48
C ALA A 94 5.33 23.25 -8.93
N ALA A 95 4.20 23.10 -9.63
CA ALA A 95 4.06 23.56 -11.00
C ALA A 95 4.15 25.09 -11.11
N GLU A 96 3.58 25.83 -10.16
CA GLU A 96 3.67 27.30 -10.08
C GLU A 96 5.11 27.77 -9.82
N GLN A 97 5.93 26.97 -9.13
CA GLN A 97 7.36 27.21 -8.96
C GLN A 97 8.24 26.59 -10.07
N HIS A 98 7.67 26.28 -11.24
CA HIS A 98 8.37 25.70 -12.40
C HIS A 98 9.10 24.36 -12.13
N GLN A 99 8.60 23.57 -11.16
CA GLN A 99 9.12 22.23 -10.84
C GLN A 99 8.24 21.10 -11.38
N ALA A 100 7.32 21.41 -12.30
CA ALA A 100 6.48 20.41 -12.96
C ALA A 100 7.33 19.34 -13.67
N GLY A 101 6.95 18.07 -13.52
CA GLY A 101 7.58 16.94 -14.21
C GLY A 101 8.85 16.38 -13.57
N ARG A 102 9.34 16.95 -12.47
CA ARG A 102 10.41 16.35 -11.66
C ARG A 102 9.91 15.11 -10.92
N ALA A 103 10.84 14.21 -10.55
CA ALA A 103 10.50 13.09 -9.69
C ALA A 103 9.96 13.63 -8.35
N VAL A 104 8.94 12.96 -7.80
CA VAL A 104 8.18 13.48 -6.65
C VAL A 104 9.08 13.79 -5.44
N LEU A 105 10.12 12.99 -5.21
CA LEU A 105 11.07 13.17 -4.10
C LEU A 105 12.12 14.27 -4.33
N GLU A 106 12.23 14.79 -5.56
CA GLU A 106 13.16 15.87 -5.90
C GLU A 106 12.50 17.26 -5.83
N ILE A 107 11.18 17.30 -5.71
CA ILE A 107 10.41 18.54 -5.62
C ILE A 107 10.68 19.21 -4.26
N LYS A 108 11.14 20.46 -4.31
CA LYS A 108 11.41 21.29 -3.13
C LYS A 108 10.77 22.66 -3.32
N LEU A 109 9.75 22.97 -2.55
CA LEU A 109 9.05 24.25 -2.62
C LEU A 109 9.69 25.25 -1.68
N GLU A 110 9.91 26.47 -2.17
CA GLU A 110 10.29 27.58 -1.30
C GLU A 110 9.14 27.94 -0.36
N VAL A 111 9.45 28.02 0.93
CA VAL A 111 8.45 28.24 1.98
C VAL A 111 7.81 29.62 1.86
N GLU A 112 8.58 30.65 1.55
CA GLU A 112 8.08 32.02 1.41
C GLU A 112 7.01 32.09 0.31
N LYS A 113 7.31 31.54 -0.88
CA LYS A 113 6.35 31.45 -1.99
C LYS A 113 5.12 30.61 -1.64
N LEU A 114 5.31 29.54 -0.87
CA LEU A 114 4.19 28.70 -0.41
C LEU A 114 3.29 29.43 0.60
N GLN A 115 3.89 30.16 1.56
CA GLN A 115 3.15 30.99 2.51
C GLN A 115 2.39 32.12 1.82
N GLU A 116 2.99 32.75 0.81
CA GLU A 116 2.32 33.76 -0.01
C GLU A 116 1.17 33.17 -0.81
N ALA A 117 1.35 32.01 -1.45
CA ALA A 117 0.28 31.32 -2.16
C ALA A 117 -0.87 30.95 -1.23
N LEU A 118 -0.59 30.40 -0.04
CA LEU A 118 -1.59 30.06 0.97
C LEU A 118 -2.36 31.30 1.47
N ALA A 119 -1.66 32.42 1.68
CA ALA A 119 -2.28 33.68 2.08
C ALA A 119 -3.14 34.29 0.97
N ASN A 120 -2.66 34.28 -0.27
CA ASN A 120 -3.40 34.79 -1.44
C ASN A 120 -4.67 33.99 -1.72
N LEU A 121 -4.63 32.68 -1.42
CA LEU A 121 -5.79 31.80 -1.52
C LEU A 121 -6.72 31.88 -0.29
N ASN A 122 -6.45 32.77 0.67
CA ASN A 122 -7.19 32.91 1.93
C ASN A 122 -7.33 31.57 2.71
N ILE A 123 -6.33 30.68 2.58
CA ILE A 123 -6.34 29.36 3.22
C ILE A 123 -5.91 29.49 4.68
N VAL A 124 -4.81 30.21 4.92
CA VAL A 124 -4.28 30.52 6.25
C VAL A 124 -3.64 31.91 6.23
N THR A 125 -3.68 32.58 7.38
CA THR A 125 -2.97 33.87 7.53
C THR A 125 -1.45 33.65 7.50
N LYS A 126 -0.67 34.70 7.17
CA LYS A 126 0.80 34.62 7.24
C LYS A 126 1.30 34.17 8.62
N ALA A 127 0.68 34.65 9.70
CA ALA A 127 1.03 34.25 11.07
C ALA A 127 0.76 32.76 11.34
N GLU A 128 -0.41 32.24 10.92
CA GLU A 128 -0.73 30.80 11.06
C GLU A 128 0.18 29.93 10.20
N SER A 129 0.51 30.38 8.99
CA SER A 129 1.42 29.66 8.10
C SER A 129 2.85 29.58 8.67
N GLN A 130 3.29 30.59 9.43
CA GLN A 130 4.59 30.55 10.12
C GLN A 130 4.63 29.50 11.23
N GLU A 131 3.50 29.23 11.90
CA GLU A 131 3.40 28.16 12.90
C GLU A 131 3.52 26.76 12.25
N TRP A 132 2.95 26.59 11.06
CA TRP A 132 2.99 25.32 10.31
C TRP A 132 4.41 24.99 9.89
N PHE A 133 5.12 25.99 9.36
CA PHE A 133 6.49 25.86 8.89
C PHE A 133 7.50 26.26 9.98
N THR A 134 7.27 25.87 11.23
CA THR A 134 8.27 26.10 12.30
C THR A 134 9.59 25.38 12.01
N VAL A 135 10.70 25.86 12.60
CA VAL A 135 12.08 25.35 12.39
C VAL A 135 12.23 23.83 12.57
N LYS A 136 11.30 23.17 13.26
CA LYS A 136 11.30 21.71 13.45
C LYS A 136 10.83 20.91 12.23
N SER A 137 10.02 21.49 11.34
CA SER A 137 9.56 20.90 10.07
C SER A 137 10.33 21.40 8.85
N LEU A 138 11.06 22.50 9.00
CA LEU A 138 11.95 23.04 7.98
C LEU A 138 13.31 22.35 8.07
N GLY A 139 13.68 21.61 7.03
CA GLY A 139 15.09 21.37 6.76
C GLY A 139 15.85 22.71 6.75
N THR A 140 17.15 22.69 7.05
CA THR A 140 18.04 23.86 7.10
C THR A 140 18.07 24.74 5.84
N SER A 141 17.35 24.39 4.77
CA SER A 141 17.37 25.03 3.45
C SER A 141 16.20 25.98 3.16
N GLY A 142 15.24 26.20 4.07
CA GLY A 142 14.09 27.09 3.80
C GLY A 142 13.13 26.56 2.72
N THR A 143 13.17 25.26 2.46
CA THR A 143 12.34 24.56 1.48
C THR A 143 11.56 23.42 2.14
N VAL A 144 10.41 23.07 1.56
CA VAL A 144 9.53 21.97 1.98
C VAL A 144 9.40 20.98 0.82
N ASP A 145 9.67 19.71 1.09
CA ASP A 145 9.37 18.64 0.14
C ASP A 145 8.04 17.94 0.46
N LEU A 146 7.68 16.91 -0.32
CA LEU A 146 6.41 16.22 -0.15
C LEU A 146 6.29 15.52 1.22
N LEU A 147 7.39 15.01 1.78
CA LEU A 147 7.35 14.30 3.06
C LEU A 147 7.15 15.28 4.20
N ASP A 148 7.84 16.42 4.16
CA ASP A 148 7.63 17.52 5.08
C ASP A 148 6.18 18.00 4.99
N TRP A 149 5.66 18.20 3.77
CA TRP A 149 4.27 18.57 3.51
C TRP A 149 3.26 17.55 4.08
N ASN A 150 3.51 16.26 3.92
CA ASN A 150 2.66 15.20 4.48
C ASN A 150 2.74 15.11 6.01
N SER A 151 3.81 15.58 6.64
CA SER A 151 3.91 15.68 8.10
C SER A 151 3.05 16.82 8.66
N LEU A 152 2.84 17.88 7.87
CA LEU A 152 1.98 19.00 8.24
C LEU A 152 0.51 18.62 8.31
N PHE A 153 0.11 17.56 7.61
CA PHE A 153 -1.26 17.06 7.64
C PHE A 153 -1.77 16.83 9.07
N ASP A 154 -0.93 16.28 9.96
CA ASP A 154 -1.29 16.00 11.35
C ASP A 154 -1.45 17.29 12.19
N SER A 155 -0.65 18.32 11.87
CA SER A 155 -0.74 19.65 12.49
C SER A 155 -1.97 20.41 11.99
N CYS A 156 -2.27 20.29 10.69
CA CYS A 156 -3.43 20.92 10.08
C CYS A 156 -4.76 20.35 10.58
N ILE A 157 -4.83 19.05 10.90
CA ILE A 157 -6.01 18.46 11.56
C ILE A 157 -6.25 19.06 12.96
N LYS A 158 -5.18 19.41 13.68
CA LYS A 158 -5.29 19.99 15.04
C LYS A 158 -5.75 21.44 15.01
N ILE A 159 -5.44 22.18 13.95
CA ILE A 159 -5.76 23.61 13.81
C ILE A 159 -7.18 23.70 13.25
N SER A 160 -8.11 24.11 14.10
CA SER A 160 -9.58 24.02 13.95
C SER A 160 -10.23 24.75 12.76
N LYS A 161 -9.47 25.18 11.75
CA LYS A 161 -9.97 25.83 10.51
C LYS A 161 -9.99 24.83 9.35
N PRO A 162 -11.06 24.79 8.53
CA PRO A 162 -11.08 24.00 7.31
C PRO A 162 -10.03 24.55 6.34
N LEU A 163 -9.03 23.73 6.03
CA LEU A 163 -8.12 23.98 4.91
C LEU A 163 -8.96 24.11 3.64
N LEU A 164 -8.86 25.23 2.94
CA LEU A 164 -9.52 25.44 1.64
C LEU A 164 -8.52 25.12 0.52
N ILE A 165 -8.96 24.54 -0.59
CA ILE A 165 -8.21 24.44 -1.84
C ILE A 165 -8.99 25.16 -2.93
N PRO A 166 -8.32 25.92 -3.82
CA PRO A 166 -8.93 26.44 -5.02
C PRO A 166 -9.36 25.30 -5.97
N ASN A 167 -10.66 25.12 -6.14
CA ASN A 167 -11.20 24.26 -7.17
C ASN A 167 -11.18 25.02 -8.51
N ARG A 168 -10.36 24.58 -9.46
CA ARG A 168 -10.21 25.23 -10.78
C ARG A 168 -11.43 25.07 -11.70
N GLN A 169 -12.28 24.05 -11.47
CA GLN A 169 -13.51 23.85 -12.25
C GLN A 169 -14.62 24.80 -11.78
N THR A 170 -14.73 25.01 -10.47
CA THR A 170 -15.78 25.87 -9.89
C THR A 170 -15.32 27.32 -9.68
N GLY A 171 -14.00 27.57 -9.74
CA GLY A 171 -13.39 28.86 -9.42
C GLY A 171 -13.53 29.26 -7.95
N LYS A 172 -13.97 28.32 -7.09
CA LYS A 172 -14.27 28.57 -5.67
C LYS A 172 -13.24 27.88 -4.79
N LEU A 173 -13.03 28.47 -3.61
CA LEU A 173 -12.33 27.82 -2.52
C LEU A 173 -13.25 26.76 -1.90
N GLU A 174 -12.81 25.51 -1.90
CA GLU A 174 -13.53 24.38 -1.33
C GLU A 174 -12.75 23.80 -0.15
N PRO A 175 -13.40 23.38 0.95
CA PRO A 175 -12.70 22.68 2.02
C PRO A 175 -12.00 21.42 1.50
N LEU A 176 -10.67 21.44 1.52
CA LEU A 176 -9.79 20.27 1.38
C LEU A 176 -10.06 19.27 2.49
N LEU A 177 -10.27 19.81 3.68
CA LEU A 177 -10.80 19.14 4.85
C LEU A 177 -12.06 19.91 5.22
N SER A 178 -13.25 19.46 4.80
CA SER A 178 -14.39 19.69 5.69
C SER A 178 -13.98 19.03 7.00
N ARG A 179 -13.92 19.79 8.10
CA ARG A 179 -13.58 19.28 9.43
C ARG A 179 -14.17 17.89 9.54
N PHE A 180 -13.33 16.86 9.73
CA PHE A 180 -13.85 15.51 9.96
C PHE A 180 -14.99 15.67 10.96
N SER A 181 -16.16 15.18 10.60
CA SER A 181 -17.29 15.17 11.50
C SER A 181 -16.82 14.52 12.81
N LYS A 182 -17.44 14.87 13.93
CA LYS A 182 -17.13 14.22 15.21
C LYS A 182 -17.14 12.70 15.11
N GLU A 183 -17.97 12.16 14.21
CA GLU A 183 -18.00 10.75 13.88
C GLU A 183 -16.73 10.30 13.14
N GLU A 184 -16.30 10.97 12.07
CA GLU A 184 -15.07 10.60 11.34
C GLU A 184 -13.80 10.73 12.21
N ASP A 185 -13.71 11.71 13.11
CA ASP A 185 -12.64 11.78 14.11
C ASP A 185 -12.65 10.57 15.05
N LEU A 186 -13.83 10.12 15.44
CA LEU A 186 -14.01 8.95 16.28
C LEU A 186 -13.68 7.65 15.51
N GLN A 187 -14.05 7.58 14.22
CA GLN A 187 -13.68 6.50 13.31
C GLN A 187 -12.16 6.38 13.19
N MET A 188 -11.47 7.49 12.97
CA MET A 188 -10.00 7.54 12.92
C MET A 188 -9.39 6.97 14.20
N LYS A 189 -9.85 7.44 15.37
CA LYS A 189 -9.36 6.96 16.68
C LYS A 189 -9.58 5.46 16.86
N ARG A 190 -10.77 4.95 16.50
CA ARG A 190 -11.11 3.52 16.62
C ARG A 190 -10.23 2.65 15.72
N VAL A 191 -10.03 3.06 14.46
CA VAL A 191 -9.16 2.33 13.53
C VAL A 191 -7.72 2.27 14.05
N LEU A 192 -7.18 3.40 14.51
CA LEU A 192 -5.84 3.44 15.09
C LEU A 192 -5.74 2.57 16.35
N GLN A 193 -6.76 2.56 17.20
CA GLN A 193 -6.82 1.68 18.37
C GLN A 193 -6.83 0.20 17.99
N ARG A 194 -7.65 -0.21 17.00
CA ARG A 194 -7.67 -1.60 16.51
C ARG A 194 -6.33 -2.02 15.91
N MET A 195 -5.70 -1.15 15.12
CA MET A 195 -4.36 -1.40 14.57
C MET A 195 -3.30 -1.52 15.66
N ASP A 196 -3.35 -0.67 16.69
CA ASP A 196 -2.46 -0.73 17.86
C ASP A 196 -2.61 -2.05 18.62
N VAL A 197 -3.86 -2.48 18.89
CA VAL A 197 -4.16 -3.76 19.56
C VAL A 197 -3.60 -4.95 18.77
N LEU A 198 -3.86 -5.02 17.46
CA LEU A 198 -3.36 -6.10 16.61
C LEU A 198 -1.82 -6.08 16.54
N SER A 199 -1.22 -4.91 16.40
CA SER A 199 0.24 -4.75 16.31
C SER A 199 0.94 -5.18 17.59
N LYS A 200 0.40 -4.78 18.76
CA LYS A 200 0.90 -5.24 20.07
C LYS A 200 0.79 -6.75 20.20
N ARG A 201 -0.35 -7.33 19.81
CA ARG A 201 -0.53 -8.79 19.86
C ARG A 201 0.47 -9.52 18.97
N ALA A 202 0.71 -9.04 17.75
CA ALA A 202 1.69 -9.63 16.86
C ALA A 202 3.12 -9.56 17.44
N MET A 203 3.49 -8.42 18.04
CA MET A 203 4.76 -8.28 18.74
C MET A 203 4.91 -9.26 19.91
N GLU A 204 3.91 -9.34 20.77
CA GLU A 204 3.89 -10.28 21.91
C GLU A 204 4.04 -11.74 21.47
N LYS A 205 3.45 -12.08 20.32
CA LYS A 205 3.46 -13.44 19.76
C LYS A 205 4.64 -13.74 18.84
N GLY A 206 5.51 -12.76 18.57
CA GLY A 206 6.61 -12.91 17.63
C GLY A 206 6.16 -13.16 16.19
N THR A 207 4.97 -12.70 15.81
CA THR A 207 4.45 -12.74 14.44
C THR A 207 4.57 -11.36 13.78
N ARG A 208 4.48 -11.34 12.46
CA ARG A 208 4.54 -10.12 11.65
C ARG A 208 3.18 -9.87 11.02
N LEU A 209 2.77 -8.61 10.89
CA LEU A 209 1.50 -8.23 10.27
C LEU A 209 1.72 -7.70 8.86
N MET A 210 0.89 -8.17 7.93
CA MET A 210 0.77 -7.61 6.58
C MET A 210 -0.58 -6.93 6.45
N VAL A 211 -0.59 -5.62 6.22
CA VAL A 211 -1.82 -4.92 5.86
C VAL A 211 -2.02 -5.10 4.36
N ASP A 212 -3.07 -5.82 3.98
CA ASP A 212 -3.36 -6.11 2.58
C ASP A 212 -3.77 -4.85 1.83
N ALA A 213 -3.31 -4.78 0.58
CA ALA A 213 -3.75 -3.78 -0.36
C ALA A 213 -5.14 -4.11 -0.91
N GLU A 214 -5.99 -3.11 -1.01
CA GLU A 214 -7.37 -3.23 -1.48
C GLU A 214 -7.54 -2.40 -2.77
N GLN A 215 -8.77 -2.00 -3.12
CA GLN A 215 -9.00 -1.21 -4.33
C GLN A 215 -8.32 0.17 -4.24
N SER A 216 -7.91 0.70 -5.40
CA SER A 216 -7.08 1.91 -5.52
C SER A 216 -7.66 3.15 -4.81
N TYR A 217 -8.98 3.23 -4.68
CA TYR A 217 -9.69 4.33 -4.03
C TYR A 217 -9.70 4.26 -2.49
N PHE A 218 -9.35 3.12 -1.90
CA PHE A 218 -9.06 3.00 -0.45
C PHE A 218 -7.56 3.11 -0.13
N GLN A 219 -6.71 2.84 -1.11
CA GLN A 219 -5.29 2.62 -0.88
C GLN A 219 -4.52 3.79 -0.26
N PRO A 220 -4.80 5.08 -0.57
CA PRO A 220 -4.12 6.18 0.10
C PRO A 220 -4.32 6.17 1.62
N ALA A 221 -5.56 5.98 2.09
CA ALA A 221 -5.86 5.86 3.52
C ALA A 221 -5.22 4.62 4.14
N ILE A 222 -5.35 3.46 3.50
CA ILE A 222 -4.78 2.19 3.97
C ILE A 222 -3.26 2.30 4.12
N SER A 223 -2.58 2.85 3.09
CA SER A 223 -1.15 3.04 3.08
C SER A 223 -0.71 4.02 4.18
N ARG A 224 -1.39 5.17 4.32
CA ARG A 224 -1.06 6.16 5.36
C ARG A 224 -1.16 5.54 6.76
N LEU A 225 -2.29 4.91 7.08
CA LEU A 225 -2.50 4.27 8.38
C LEU A 225 -1.47 3.17 8.66
N THR A 226 -1.10 2.39 7.64
CA THR A 226 -0.10 1.34 7.76
C THR A 226 1.29 1.91 7.99
N VAL A 227 1.69 2.94 7.25
CA VAL A 227 2.99 3.62 7.45
C VAL A 227 3.08 4.24 8.83
N GLU A 228 2.02 4.90 9.33
CA GLU A 228 1.97 5.39 10.70
C GLU A 228 2.18 4.27 11.73
N THR A 229 1.58 3.10 11.48
CA THR A 229 1.77 1.93 12.33
C THR A 229 3.20 1.39 12.22
N GLN A 230 3.83 1.40 11.04
CA GLN A 230 5.26 1.07 10.89
C GLN A 230 6.14 2.04 11.68
N ARG A 231 5.90 3.36 11.59
CA ARG A 231 6.64 4.39 12.35
C ARG A 231 6.64 4.06 13.83
N LEU A 232 5.52 3.62 14.39
CA LEU A 232 5.38 3.30 15.80
C LEU A 232 6.09 1.99 16.19
N PHE A 233 5.86 0.91 15.45
CA PHE A 233 6.21 -0.44 15.86
C PHE A 233 7.51 -1.00 15.24
N ASN A 234 7.91 -0.54 14.06
CA ASN A 234 9.09 -1.07 13.36
C ASN A 234 10.40 -0.42 13.83
N ARG A 235 10.65 -0.41 15.15
CA ARG A 235 11.85 0.26 15.72
C ARG A 235 13.14 -0.53 15.53
N ASN A 236 13.11 -1.83 15.83
CA ASN A 236 14.28 -2.72 15.79
C ASN A 236 14.28 -3.67 14.59
N GLN A 237 13.10 -3.97 14.05
CA GLN A 237 12.89 -4.83 12.90
C GLN A 237 11.56 -4.49 12.23
N ALA A 238 11.36 -4.96 10.99
CA ALA A 238 10.08 -4.83 10.30
C ALA A 238 9.10 -5.87 10.87
N ILE A 239 8.07 -5.39 11.56
CA ILE A 239 6.98 -6.21 12.13
C ILE A 239 5.72 -5.97 11.33
N ILE A 240 5.45 -4.71 10.98
CA ILE A 240 4.30 -4.27 10.20
C ILE A 240 4.75 -4.06 8.76
N PHE A 241 3.99 -4.60 7.81
CA PHE A 241 4.29 -4.57 6.39
C PHE A 241 3.14 -3.91 5.63
N ASN A 242 3.46 -2.90 4.83
CA ASN A 242 2.53 -2.29 3.88
C ASN A 242 2.56 -3.03 2.55
N THR A 243 1.40 -3.22 1.92
CA THR A 243 1.31 -3.90 0.62
C THR A 243 1.25 -2.89 -0.51
N TYR A 244 2.19 -2.99 -1.46
CA TYR A 244 2.22 -2.16 -2.66
C TYR A 244 1.85 -2.99 -3.88
N GLN A 245 0.92 -2.48 -4.68
CA GLN A 245 0.42 -3.15 -5.88
C GLN A 245 1.12 -2.60 -7.11
N CYS A 246 2.05 -3.37 -7.68
CA CYS A 246 2.89 -2.97 -8.80
C CYS A 246 2.16 -2.88 -10.16
N TYR A 247 0.88 -3.27 -10.23
CA TYR A 247 0.04 -2.96 -11.38
C TYR A 247 -0.38 -1.49 -11.43
N LEU A 248 -0.26 -0.72 -10.34
CA LEU A 248 -0.57 0.71 -10.33
C LEU A 248 0.58 1.51 -10.90
N LYS A 249 0.24 2.58 -11.65
CA LYS A 249 1.21 3.52 -12.19
C LYS A 249 2.02 4.23 -11.10
N GLU A 250 1.44 4.42 -9.92
CA GLU A 250 2.02 5.16 -8.79
C GLU A 250 2.84 4.27 -7.83
N ALA A 251 2.96 2.96 -8.11
CA ALA A 251 3.58 2.02 -7.19
C ALA A 251 5.03 2.38 -6.83
N TYR A 252 5.83 2.79 -7.82
CA TYR A 252 7.23 3.16 -7.58
C TYR A 252 7.37 4.41 -6.71
N ASP A 253 6.57 5.45 -6.99
CA ASP A 253 6.59 6.69 -6.21
C ASP A 253 6.17 6.45 -4.76
N ASN A 254 5.17 5.59 -4.55
CA ASN A 254 4.70 5.25 -3.21
C ASN A 254 5.74 4.42 -2.43
N VAL A 255 6.35 3.40 -3.06
CA VAL A 255 7.41 2.59 -2.43
C VAL A 255 8.62 3.45 -2.07
N THR A 256 9.08 4.28 -3.02
CA THR A 256 10.27 5.12 -2.82
C THR A 256 10.02 6.21 -1.78
N GLY A 257 8.84 6.82 -1.78
CA GLY A 257 8.49 7.86 -0.82
C GLY A 257 8.38 7.36 0.61
N ASP A 258 7.70 6.24 0.84
CA ASP A 258 7.57 5.67 2.18
C ASP A 258 8.92 5.15 2.70
N MET A 259 9.79 4.65 1.82
CA MET A 259 11.14 4.25 2.19
C MET A 259 12.02 5.45 2.54
N GLU A 260 11.96 6.54 1.77
CA GLU A 260 12.68 7.78 2.11
C GLU A 260 12.20 8.35 3.44
N LEU A 261 10.89 8.31 3.71
CA LEU A 261 10.35 8.68 5.03
C LEU A 261 10.94 7.80 6.14
N SER A 262 11.01 6.48 5.92
CA SER A 262 11.66 5.55 6.86
C SER A 262 13.12 5.86 7.13
N ARG A 263 13.84 6.31 6.09
CA ARG A 263 15.24 6.66 6.17
C ARG A 263 15.46 7.91 7.01
N ARG A 264 14.62 8.93 6.82
CA ARG A 264 14.68 10.21 7.56
C ARG A 264 14.38 10.03 9.04
N GLU A 265 13.39 9.20 9.35
CA GLU A 265 12.91 9.00 10.73
C GLU A 265 13.56 7.80 11.45
N GLY A 266 14.28 6.96 10.70
CA GLY A 266 15.14 5.91 11.25
C GLY A 266 14.45 4.60 11.66
N TRP A 267 13.19 4.36 11.24
CA TRP A 267 12.47 3.10 11.47
C TRP A 267 12.71 2.06 10.36
N HIS A 268 12.31 0.81 10.59
CA HIS A 268 12.52 -0.30 9.65
C HIS A 268 11.37 -0.40 8.64
N PHE A 269 11.67 -0.25 7.35
CA PHE A 269 10.70 -0.33 6.27
C PHE A 269 10.25 -1.77 6.02
N GLY A 270 8.96 -2.07 6.24
CA GLY A 270 8.34 -3.35 5.93
C GLY A 270 7.43 -3.24 4.72
N THR A 271 7.71 -4.01 3.66
CA THR A 271 6.94 -3.97 2.42
C THR A 271 6.58 -5.35 1.89
N LYS A 272 5.37 -5.49 1.36
CA LYS A 272 4.91 -6.63 0.57
C LYS A 272 4.67 -6.15 -0.84
N LEU A 273 5.37 -6.73 -1.81
CA LEU A 273 5.18 -6.41 -3.22
C LEU A 273 4.29 -7.47 -3.87
N VAL A 274 3.16 -7.04 -4.44
CA VAL A 274 2.25 -7.85 -5.25
C VAL A 274 2.10 -7.22 -6.63
N ARG A 275 1.62 -7.98 -7.63
CA ARG A 275 1.16 -7.35 -8.88
C ARG A 275 -0.12 -6.56 -8.62
N GLY A 276 -1.20 -7.25 -8.27
CA GLY A 276 -2.51 -6.66 -8.01
C GLY A 276 -3.60 -7.73 -8.18
N ALA A 277 -4.78 -7.51 -7.59
CA ALA A 277 -5.89 -8.48 -7.59
C ALA A 277 -7.23 -7.88 -8.04
N TYR A 278 -7.25 -6.60 -8.44
CA TYR A 278 -8.47 -5.83 -8.69
C TYR A 278 -8.53 -5.25 -10.12
N MET A 279 -7.70 -5.75 -11.05
CA MET A 279 -7.49 -5.18 -12.40
C MET A 279 -8.79 -4.89 -13.17
N GLU A 280 -9.71 -5.85 -13.21
CA GLU A 280 -10.99 -5.71 -13.92
C GLU A 280 -11.86 -4.62 -13.27
N GLN A 281 -12.02 -4.68 -11.95
CA GLN A 281 -12.78 -3.69 -11.17
C GLN A 281 -12.21 -2.27 -11.33
N GLU A 282 -10.89 -2.10 -11.34
CA GLU A 282 -10.25 -0.79 -11.54
C GLU A 282 -10.57 -0.21 -12.92
N ARG A 283 -10.46 -1.02 -13.99
CA ARG A 283 -10.73 -0.57 -15.36
C ARG A 283 -12.21 -0.24 -15.57
N GLU A 284 -13.09 -1.10 -15.08
CA GLU A 284 -14.54 -0.88 -15.15
C GLU A 284 -14.94 0.41 -14.43
N ARG A 285 -14.42 0.62 -13.22
CA ARG A 285 -14.68 1.84 -12.43
C ARG A 285 -14.13 3.08 -13.13
N ALA A 286 -12.92 3.02 -13.68
CA ALA A 286 -12.31 4.13 -14.43
C ALA A 286 -13.15 4.53 -15.64
N ALA A 287 -13.64 3.54 -16.41
CA ALA A 287 -14.52 3.77 -17.55
C ALA A 287 -15.88 4.37 -17.14
N GLN A 288 -16.52 3.80 -16.11
CA GLN A 288 -17.84 4.26 -15.63
C GLN A 288 -17.78 5.70 -15.08
N MET A 289 -16.74 6.04 -14.34
CA MET A 289 -16.59 7.35 -13.70
C MET A 289 -15.85 8.38 -14.59
N GLY A 290 -15.30 7.94 -15.73
CA GLY A 290 -14.59 8.80 -16.68
C GLY A 290 -13.32 9.41 -16.10
N TYR A 291 -12.51 8.61 -15.41
CA TYR A 291 -11.15 8.97 -14.99
C TYR A 291 -10.08 8.10 -15.65
N GLU A 292 -8.83 8.57 -15.61
CA GLU A 292 -7.70 7.85 -16.20
C GLU A 292 -7.51 6.50 -15.50
N ASP A 293 -7.38 5.43 -16.29
CA ASP A 293 -7.04 4.10 -15.76
C ASP A 293 -5.79 4.15 -14.87
N PRO A 294 -5.88 3.80 -13.58
CA PRO A 294 -4.76 3.89 -12.64
C PRO A 294 -3.73 2.77 -12.86
N ILE A 295 -4.04 1.77 -13.69
CA ILE A 295 -3.21 0.58 -13.86
C ILE A 295 -2.29 0.67 -15.08
N ASN A 296 -1.18 -0.05 -15.01
CA ASN A 296 -0.21 -0.16 -16.09
C ASN A 296 -0.88 -0.76 -17.34
N PRO A 297 -0.50 -0.30 -18.55
CA PRO A 297 -1.21 -0.66 -19.78
C PRO A 297 -1.11 -2.15 -20.10
N THR A 298 0.00 -2.81 -19.77
CA THR A 298 0.24 -4.23 -20.09
C THR A 298 0.78 -5.02 -18.90
N TYR A 299 0.74 -6.36 -19.02
CA TYR A 299 1.33 -7.28 -18.06
C TYR A 299 2.84 -7.08 -17.93
N GLU A 300 3.53 -6.84 -19.05
CA GLU A 300 4.98 -6.60 -19.12
C GLU A 300 5.34 -5.32 -18.37
N LYS A 301 4.56 -4.24 -18.55
CA LYS A 301 4.77 -2.99 -17.79
C LYS A 301 4.52 -3.16 -16.30
N THR A 302 3.59 -4.03 -15.91
CA THR A 302 3.41 -4.42 -14.50
C THR A 302 4.62 -5.21 -13.97
N ASN A 303 5.23 -6.08 -14.79
CA ASN A 303 6.44 -6.81 -14.40
C ASN A 303 7.65 -5.87 -14.25
N GLU A 304 7.84 -4.95 -15.20
CA GLU A 304 8.87 -3.92 -15.13
C GLU A 304 8.72 -3.08 -13.85
N MET A 305 7.50 -2.62 -13.55
CA MET A 305 7.19 -1.89 -12.32
C MET A 305 7.51 -2.72 -11.06
N TYR A 306 7.12 -4.00 -11.04
CA TYR A 306 7.41 -4.90 -9.93
C TYR A 306 8.91 -5.06 -9.70
N HIS A 307 9.67 -5.35 -10.76
CA HIS A 307 11.12 -5.51 -10.66
C HIS A 307 11.82 -4.22 -10.27
N ARG A 308 11.36 -3.07 -10.78
CA ARG A 308 11.88 -1.76 -10.41
C ARG A 308 11.67 -1.44 -8.93
N CYS A 309 10.45 -1.68 -8.40
CA CYS A 309 10.18 -1.51 -6.97
C CYS A 309 11.01 -2.47 -6.12
N LEU A 310 11.08 -3.75 -6.51
CA LEU A 310 11.84 -4.77 -5.78
C LEU A 310 13.32 -4.42 -5.73
N ASP A 311 13.91 -4.05 -6.84
CA ASP A 311 15.33 -3.70 -6.94
C ASP A 311 15.69 -2.55 -6.00
N TYR A 312 14.87 -1.49 -5.99
CA TYR A 312 15.05 -0.34 -5.09
C TYR A 312 15.01 -0.76 -3.60
N VAL A 313 14.12 -1.69 -3.22
CA VAL A 313 14.06 -2.22 -1.85
C VAL A 313 15.26 -3.12 -1.53
N LEU A 314 15.74 -3.93 -2.48
CA LEU A 314 16.91 -4.79 -2.27
C LEU A 314 18.19 -3.96 -2.08
N GLU A 315 18.36 -2.87 -2.84
CA GLU A 315 19.47 -1.94 -2.65
C GLU A 315 19.43 -1.29 -1.26
N GLU A 316 18.25 -0.90 -0.77
CA GLU A 316 18.10 -0.39 0.60
C GLU A 316 18.47 -1.43 1.66
N ILE A 317 18.09 -2.70 1.46
CA ILE A 317 18.49 -3.81 2.34
C ILE A 317 20.01 -3.94 2.36
N LYS A 318 20.66 -3.88 1.19
CA LYS A 318 22.13 -3.96 1.08
C LYS A 318 22.81 -2.81 1.81
N HIS A 319 22.39 -1.58 1.57
CA HIS A 319 23.10 -0.40 2.04
C HIS A 319 22.83 -0.07 3.52
N ARG A 320 21.59 -0.22 3.99
CA ARG A 320 21.20 0.22 5.34
C ARG A 320 20.69 -0.90 6.24
N ARG A 321 20.35 -2.07 5.69
CA ARG A 321 19.80 -3.25 6.41
C ARG A 321 18.51 -2.98 7.19
N LYS A 322 17.91 -1.80 7.01
CA LYS A 322 16.68 -1.34 7.67
C LYS A 322 15.40 -1.56 6.86
N ALA A 323 15.45 -2.25 5.74
CA ALA A 323 14.26 -2.66 4.99
C ALA A 323 14.01 -4.17 5.09
N SER A 324 12.79 -4.62 4.83
CA SER A 324 12.43 -6.03 4.65
C SER A 324 11.29 -6.15 3.65
N VAL A 325 11.35 -7.16 2.79
CA VAL A 325 10.41 -7.35 1.69
C VAL A 325 9.81 -8.75 1.67
N MET A 326 8.49 -8.81 1.53
CA MET A 326 7.75 -9.99 1.12
C MET A 326 7.54 -9.94 -0.40
N VAL A 327 8.23 -10.81 -1.13
CA VAL A 327 8.09 -11.02 -2.58
C VAL A 327 6.91 -11.95 -2.82
N ALA A 328 5.71 -11.39 -2.93
CA ALA A 328 4.48 -12.14 -3.14
C ALA A 328 4.19 -12.37 -4.63
N SER A 329 4.65 -13.50 -5.18
CA SER A 329 4.52 -13.83 -6.61
C SER A 329 4.62 -15.34 -6.88
N HIS A 330 3.76 -15.83 -7.78
CA HIS A 330 3.88 -17.17 -8.39
C HIS A 330 4.57 -17.15 -9.76
N ASN A 331 5.12 -16.02 -10.18
CA ASN A 331 5.86 -15.92 -11.43
C ASN A 331 7.33 -16.32 -11.17
N GLU A 332 7.78 -17.36 -11.88
CA GLU A 332 9.12 -17.92 -11.78
C GLU A 332 10.22 -16.92 -12.16
N ASP A 333 9.99 -16.05 -13.16
CA ASP A 333 10.96 -15.04 -13.59
C ASP A 333 11.15 -13.97 -12.51
N THR A 334 10.09 -13.57 -11.81
CA THR A 334 10.19 -12.70 -10.64
C THR A 334 11.02 -13.34 -9.52
N VAL A 335 10.80 -14.63 -9.25
CA VAL A 335 11.59 -15.36 -8.25
C VAL A 335 13.06 -15.44 -8.67
N LYS A 336 13.34 -15.86 -9.91
CA LYS A 336 14.70 -15.92 -10.46
C LYS A 336 15.40 -14.55 -10.48
N PHE A 337 14.68 -13.48 -10.82
CA PHE A 337 15.18 -12.12 -10.73
C PHE A 337 15.59 -11.78 -9.30
N THR A 338 14.72 -12.06 -8.32
CA THR A 338 15.00 -11.82 -6.89
C THR A 338 16.25 -12.57 -6.44
N LEU A 339 16.36 -13.86 -6.76
CA LEU A 339 17.49 -14.70 -6.37
C LEU A 339 18.81 -14.19 -6.95
N ARG A 340 18.82 -13.79 -8.24
CA ARG A 340 20.01 -13.20 -8.88
C ARG A 340 20.42 -11.91 -8.19
N ARG A 341 19.47 -11.00 -7.94
CA ARG A 341 19.77 -9.72 -7.27
C ARG A 341 20.24 -9.90 -5.83
N MET A 342 19.65 -10.84 -5.08
CA MET A 342 20.15 -11.20 -3.75
C MET A 342 21.61 -11.69 -3.81
N MET A 343 21.96 -12.51 -4.80
CA MET A 343 23.33 -12.99 -4.98
C MET A 343 24.30 -11.86 -5.34
N GLU A 344 23.93 -11.00 -6.30
CA GLU A 344 24.72 -9.83 -6.72
C GLU A 344 24.95 -8.85 -5.56
N LEU A 345 23.94 -8.63 -4.73
CA LEU A 345 24.01 -7.76 -3.56
C LEU A 345 24.60 -8.47 -2.33
N GLY A 346 24.80 -9.78 -2.36
CA GLY A 346 25.26 -10.56 -1.21
C GLY A 346 24.29 -10.53 -0.02
N ILE A 347 22.97 -10.52 -0.28
CA ILE A 347 21.92 -10.61 0.73
C ILE A 347 21.68 -12.09 1.03
N HIS A 348 21.97 -12.52 2.26
CA HIS A 348 21.89 -13.93 2.62
C HIS A 348 20.48 -14.31 3.12
N PRO A 349 19.94 -15.50 2.77
CA PRO A 349 18.60 -15.92 3.20
C PRO A 349 18.42 -15.96 4.72
N SER A 350 19.48 -16.27 5.47
CA SER A 350 19.46 -16.30 6.94
C SER A 350 19.18 -14.93 7.58
N GLU A 351 19.34 -13.83 6.85
CA GLU A 351 19.00 -12.49 7.34
C GLU A 351 17.49 -12.27 7.46
N LYS A 352 16.67 -13.14 6.85
CA LYS A 352 15.19 -13.08 6.86
C LYS A 352 14.62 -11.71 6.45
N LYS A 353 15.39 -10.94 5.67
CA LYS A 353 15.02 -9.63 5.10
C LYS A 353 14.22 -9.76 3.80
N VAL A 354 14.43 -10.84 3.05
CA VAL A 354 13.70 -11.17 1.83
C VAL A 354 12.94 -12.46 2.07
N CYS A 355 11.62 -12.39 2.05
CA CYS A 355 10.71 -13.52 2.22
C CYS A 355 9.93 -13.74 0.93
N PHE A 356 9.62 -14.98 0.58
CA PHE A 356 8.79 -15.32 -0.58
C PHE A 356 7.39 -15.70 -0.13
N GLY A 357 6.37 -15.11 -0.75
CA GLY A 357 4.96 -15.33 -0.42
C GLY A 357 4.21 -15.94 -1.58
N GLN A 358 3.55 -17.07 -1.35
CA GLN A 358 2.73 -17.75 -2.36
C GLN A 358 1.44 -18.24 -1.74
N LEU A 359 0.38 -18.32 -2.51
CA LEU A 359 -0.88 -18.90 -2.04
C LEU A 359 -0.74 -20.41 -1.84
N LEU A 360 -1.38 -20.94 -0.80
CA LEU A 360 -1.47 -22.38 -0.59
C LEU A 360 -2.22 -23.04 -1.75
N GLY A 361 -1.73 -24.19 -2.20
CA GLY A 361 -2.29 -24.95 -3.33
C GLY A 361 -1.89 -24.41 -4.71
N MET A 362 -0.89 -23.52 -4.79
CA MET A 362 -0.43 -22.95 -6.06
C MET A 362 1.10 -22.90 -6.14
N CYS A 363 1.63 -23.33 -7.28
CA CYS A 363 3.05 -23.25 -7.66
C CYS A 363 4.02 -23.88 -6.65
N ASP A 364 3.71 -25.07 -6.17
CA ASP A 364 4.57 -25.80 -5.23
C ASP A 364 5.94 -26.17 -5.84
N GLN A 365 6.00 -26.33 -7.16
CA GLN A 365 7.23 -26.45 -7.95
C GLN A 365 8.18 -25.24 -7.81
N ILE A 366 7.69 -24.09 -7.34
CA ILE A 366 8.52 -22.92 -7.02
C ILE A 366 8.81 -22.90 -5.51
N THR A 367 7.80 -23.15 -4.68
CA THR A 367 7.91 -23.09 -3.21
C THR A 367 8.89 -24.11 -2.65
N PHE A 368 8.80 -25.37 -3.06
CA PHE A 368 9.61 -26.44 -2.48
C PHE A 368 11.10 -26.26 -2.74
N PRO A 369 11.59 -25.97 -3.97
CA PRO A 369 13.01 -25.73 -4.19
C PRO A 369 13.54 -24.52 -3.41
N LEU A 370 12.77 -23.44 -3.29
CA LEU A 370 13.15 -22.28 -2.49
C LEU A 370 13.32 -22.64 -1.01
N GLY A 371 12.35 -23.36 -0.44
CA GLY A 371 12.41 -23.80 0.95
C GLY A 371 13.58 -24.75 1.20
N GLN A 372 13.82 -25.72 0.29
CA GLN A 372 14.96 -26.64 0.36
C GLN A 372 16.31 -25.92 0.28
N ALA A 373 16.39 -24.82 -0.48
CA ALA A 373 17.57 -23.96 -0.56
C ALA A 373 17.72 -23.00 0.64
N GLY A 374 16.87 -23.10 1.67
CA GLY A 374 16.97 -22.34 2.91
C GLY A 374 16.38 -20.93 2.85
N PHE A 375 15.62 -20.59 1.82
CA PHE A 375 14.93 -19.29 1.74
C PHE A 375 13.69 -19.28 2.65
N PRO A 376 13.37 -18.13 3.28
CA PRO A 376 12.10 -17.97 3.98
C PRO A 376 10.94 -17.95 2.98
N VAL A 377 10.12 -19.00 2.98
CA VAL A 377 8.96 -19.13 2.08
C VAL A 377 7.69 -19.34 2.90
N TYR A 378 6.65 -18.58 2.57
CA TYR A 378 5.37 -18.57 3.28
C TYR A 378 4.23 -18.94 2.34
N LYS A 379 3.37 -19.84 2.81
CA LYS A 379 2.10 -20.16 2.17
C LYS A 379 0.98 -19.36 2.80
N TYR A 380 0.34 -18.52 2.00
CA TYR A 380 -0.81 -17.71 2.40
C TYR A 380 -2.07 -18.56 2.42
N VAL A 381 -2.72 -18.60 3.58
CA VAL A 381 -3.93 -19.40 3.83
C VAL A 381 -5.05 -18.46 4.28
N PRO A 382 -6.24 -18.52 3.66
CA PRO A 382 -7.39 -17.78 4.18
C PRO A 382 -7.78 -18.33 5.55
N TYR A 383 -8.04 -17.43 6.50
CA TYR A 383 -8.44 -17.76 7.86
C TYR A 383 -9.70 -16.99 8.22
N GLY A 384 -10.70 -17.68 8.77
CA GLY A 384 -11.95 -17.08 9.23
C GLY A 384 -13.16 -17.99 8.98
N PRO A 385 -14.35 -17.51 9.36
CA PRO A 385 -15.62 -18.19 9.08
C PRO A 385 -15.80 -18.48 7.58
N VAL A 386 -16.39 -19.63 7.24
CA VAL A 386 -16.54 -20.09 5.84
C VAL A 386 -17.21 -19.03 4.96
N ASN A 387 -18.31 -18.44 5.44
CA ASN A 387 -19.06 -17.40 4.74
C ASN A 387 -18.23 -16.13 4.47
N GLU A 388 -17.25 -15.80 5.31
CA GLU A 388 -16.37 -14.65 5.14
C GLU A 388 -15.21 -14.93 4.18
N VAL A 389 -14.77 -16.19 4.08
CA VAL A 389 -13.68 -16.59 3.17
C VAL A 389 -14.16 -16.99 1.77
N LEU A 390 -15.44 -17.32 1.57
CA LEU A 390 -16.02 -17.64 0.25
C LEU A 390 -15.73 -16.59 -0.84
N PRO A 391 -15.89 -15.28 -0.59
CA PRO A 391 -15.48 -14.22 -1.52
C PRO A 391 -14.03 -14.33 -1.99
N TYR A 392 -13.11 -14.65 -1.07
CA TYR A 392 -11.71 -14.84 -1.37
C TYR A 392 -11.51 -16.07 -2.26
N LEU A 393 -12.17 -17.19 -1.95
CA LEU A 393 -12.10 -18.42 -2.74
C LEU A 393 -12.64 -18.24 -4.16
N SER A 394 -13.73 -17.48 -4.33
CA SER A 394 -14.31 -17.16 -5.66
C SER A 394 -13.30 -16.40 -6.54
N ARG A 395 -12.71 -15.32 -6.02
CA ARG A 395 -11.69 -14.54 -6.75
C ARG A 395 -10.47 -15.40 -7.10
N ARG A 396 -10.03 -16.26 -6.19
CA ARG A 396 -8.95 -17.22 -6.46
C ARG A 396 -9.32 -18.20 -7.56
N ALA A 397 -10.56 -18.69 -7.59
CA ALA A 397 -11.03 -19.54 -8.68
C ALA A 397 -11.04 -18.81 -10.03
N GLN A 398 -11.43 -17.53 -10.08
CA GLN A 398 -11.40 -16.70 -11.28
C GLN A 398 -9.98 -16.43 -11.77
N GLU A 399 -9.07 -15.99 -10.88
CA GLU A 399 -7.64 -15.80 -11.21
C GLU A 399 -6.99 -17.11 -11.69
N ASN A 400 -7.42 -18.24 -11.12
CA ASN A 400 -6.92 -19.56 -11.50
C ASN A 400 -7.41 -20.04 -12.87
N ARG A 401 -8.46 -19.45 -13.47
CA ARG A 401 -8.89 -19.79 -14.84
C ARG A 401 -7.81 -19.44 -15.87
N GLY A 402 -7.10 -18.31 -15.69
CA GLY A 402 -5.92 -17.96 -16.49
C GLY A 402 -4.69 -18.85 -16.21
N PHE A 403 -4.73 -19.64 -15.15
CA PHE A 403 -3.64 -20.48 -14.64
C PHE A 403 -3.62 -21.89 -15.23
N MET A 404 -4.63 -22.27 -16.03
CA MET A 404 -4.71 -23.58 -16.70
C MET A 404 -3.44 -23.93 -17.49
N GLN A 405 -2.77 -22.94 -18.10
CA GLN A 405 -1.49 -23.16 -18.78
C GLN A 405 -0.34 -23.52 -17.82
N ARG A 406 -0.35 -22.99 -16.59
CA ARG A 406 0.68 -23.29 -15.56
C ARG A 406 0.43 -24.61 -14.85
N ALA A 407 -0.83 -24.99 -14.63
CA ALA A 407 -1.20 -26.30 -14.09
C ALA A 407 -0.70 -27.44 -15.01
N ASN A 408 -0.77 -27.27 -16.33
CA ASN A 408 -0.19 -28.22 -17.28
C ASN A 408 1.33 -28.37 -17.10
N ARG A 409 2.05 -27.26 -16.92
CA ARG A 409 3.50 -27.29 -16.67
C ARG A 409 3.85 -27.97 -15.35
N GLU A 410 3.08 -27.75 -14.30
CA GLU A 410 3.24 -28.43 -13.00
C GLU A 410 3.02 -29.94 -13.14
N ARG A 411 1.94 -30.34 -13.82
CA ARG A 411 1.69 -31.75 -14.14
C ARG A 411 2.84 -32.37 -14.93
N ASP A 412 3.36 -31.66 -15.93
CA ASP A 412 4.47 -32.16 -16.74
C ASP A 412 5.77 -32.31 -15.92
N LEU A 413 6.03 -31.42 -14.96
CA LEU A 413 7.15 -31.52 -14.02
C LEU A 413 6.97 -32.70 -13.06
N LEU A 414 5.78 -32.86 -12.48
CA LEU A 414 5.46 -34.00 -11.62
C LEU A 414 5.60 -35.32 -12.38
N TRP A 415 5.14 -35.38 -13.63
CA TRP A 415 5.27 -36.55 -14.47
C TRP A 415 6.72 -36.87 -14.81
N LYS A 416 7.55 -35.85 -15.07
CA LYS A 416 9.00 -36.01 -15.25
C LYS A 416 9.65 -36.56 -13.98
N GLU A 417 9.27 -36.06 -12.81
CA GLU A 417 9.81 -36.53 -11.53
C GLU A 417 9.37 -37.98 -11.21
N VAL A 418 8.11 -38.33 -11.47
CA VAL A 418 7.61 -39.71 -11.36
C VAL A 418 8.40 -40.64 -12.28
N LYS A 419 8.59 -40.27 -13.55
CA LYS A 419 9.43 -41.04 -14.48
C LYS A 419 10.86 -41.17 -13.99
N ARG A 420 11.45 -40.10 -13.46
CA ARG A 420 12.82 -40.12 -12.92
C ARG A 420 12.92 -41.10 -11.74
N ARG A 421 11.96 -41.07 -10.81
CA ARG A 421 11.92 -41.99 -9.65
C ARG A 421 11.67 -43.44 -10.06
N LEU A 422 10.81 -43.67 -11.05
CA LEU A 422 10.58 -44.98 -11.65
C LEU A 422 11.87 -45.55 -12.26
N LEU A 423 12.57 -44.75 -13.07
CA LEU A 423 13.82 -45.16 -13.72
C LEU A 423 14.99 -45.31 -12.75
N ALA A 424 14.98 -44.58 -11.64
CA ALA A 424 16.00 -44.66 -10.58
C ALA A 424 15.69 -45.72 -9.51
N GLY A 425 14.58 -46.46 -9.60
CA GLY A 425 14.19 -47.48 -8.62
C GLY A 425 13.71 -46.97 -7.26
N ASN A 426 13.48 -45.66 -7.11
CA ASN A 426 13.19 -44.99 -5.83
C ASN A 426 11.76 -44.45 -5.77
N LEU A 427 10.77 -45.26 -6.15
CA LEU A 427 9.36 -44.87 -6.19
C LEU A 427 8.80 -44.45 -4.81
N PHE A 428 9.35 -45.00 -3.72
CA PHE A 428 8.82 -44.84 -2.36
C PHE A 428 9.84 -44.29 -1.34
N SER A 429 11.02 -43.85 -1.78
CA SER A 429 12.03 -43.21 -0.89
C SER A 429 11.93 -41.70 -0.89
#